data_AF-A0A533YSE5-F1
#
_entry.id   AF-A0A533YSE5-F1
#
_cell.length_a   1.000
_cell.length_b   1.000
_cell.length_c   1.000
_cell.angle_alpha   90.00
_cell.angle_beta   90.00
_cell.angle_gamma   90.00
#
_symmetry.space_group_name_H-M   'P 1'
#
loop_
_entity.id
_entity.type
_entity.pdbx_description
1 polymer ?
#
loop_
_entity_poly.entity_id
_entity_poly.type
_entity_poly.pdbx_seq_one_letter_code
_entity_poly.pdbx_strand_id
1 'polypeptide(L)'
;MSGKAIIIIVVGIVVVSGIVLYNIEAGSIAITRNVDRFFSGRAAQNIAQSGVNMALRQLANNKDWRTGFPSIDMLGGKGFVQVSDSTWYGKKVIKIVSVGILNQGQPFEVRDTSMAYLPRGGVPGTIRGLITTDSPTSLEGNPLLDARDHTALGALVPGNGTLAVWTTKTISPAGNPIIGGTVLGVDYVPSDPYLPVVVQSGQSYPNYPSTPDSVLGGSAEGYPEGTLKAIARSGNGNQYATDPSTLTYPLNGVTYVELPSGESFTNTNITGSGILFYRTGPGG
;
A
#
# COMPACT_ATOMS: atom_id res chain seq x y z
N MET A 1 -79.46 -23.04 -34.29
CA MET A 1 -78.03 -23.45 -34.20
C MET A 1 -77.07 -22.32 -33.80
N SER A 2 -77.48 -21.04 -33.76
CA SER A 2 -76.57 -19.91 -33.42
C SER A 2 -76.16 -19.83 -31.94
N GLY A 3 -77.04 -20.18 -30.99
CA GLY A 3 -76.75 -20.06 -29.55
C GLY A 3 -75.60 -20.97 -29.06
N LYS A 4 -75.45 -22.17 -29.62
CA LYS A 4 -74.35 -23.09 -29.27
C LYS A 4 -72.99 -22.57 -29.76
N ALA A 5 -72.95 -21.90 -30.91
CA ALA A 5 -71.73 -21.32 -31.46
C ALA A 5 -71.25 -20.10 -30.64
N ILE A 6 -72.18 -19.26 -30.18
CA ILE A 6 -71.86 -18.10 -29.33
C ILE A 6 -71.24 -18.53 -27.99
N ILE A 7 -71.77 -19.58 -27.36
CA ILE A 7 -71.23 -20.10 -26.09
C ILE A 7 -69.78 -20.58 -26.26
N ILE A 8 -69.48 -21.31 -27.35
CA ILE A 8 -68.13 -21.80 -27.63
C ILE A 8 -67.14 -20.62 -27.81
N ILE A 9 -67.57 -19.56 -28.51
CA ILE A 9 -66.74 -18.36 -28.71
C ILE A 9 -66.46 -17.65 -27.39
N VAL A 10 -67.48 -17.46 -26.54
CA VAL A 10 -67.33 -16.79 -25.24
C VAL A 10 -66.41 -17.60 -24.32
N VAL A 11 -66.58 -18.92 -24.25
CA VAL A 11 -65.70 -19.79 -23.45
C VAL A 11 -64.27 -19.75 -23.99
N GLY A 12 -64.08 -19.78 -25.31
CA GLY A 12 -62.76 -19.64 -25.94
C GLY A 12 -62.07 -18.34 -25.57
N ILE A 13 -62.77 -17.21 -25.62
CA ILE A 13 -62.23 -15.90 -25.23
C ILE A 13 -61.84 -15.88 -23.75
N VAL A 14 -62.65 -16.47 -22.86
CA VAL A 14 -62.35 -16.52 -21.42
C VAL A 14 -61.09 -17.34 -21.15
N VAL A 15 -60.95 -18.51 -21.79
CA VAL A 15 -59.77 -19.38 -21.63
C VAL A 15 -58.52 -18.69 -22.16
N VAL A 16 -58.58 -18.10 -23.37
CA VAL A 16 -57.44 -17.37 -23.95
C VAL A 16 -57.06 -16.17 -23.10
N SER A 17 -58.04 -15.38 -22.62
CA SER A 17 -57.79 -14.24 -21.74
C SER A 17 -57.18 -14.68 -20.41
N GLY A 18 -57.62 -15.81 -19.84
CA GLY A 18 -57.05 -16.37 -18.62
C GLY A 18 -55.59 -16.79 -18.79
N ILE A 19 -55.24 -17.43 -19.91
CA ILE A 19 -53.86 -17.80 -20.23
C ILE A 19 -52.98 -16.55 -20.42
N VAL A 20 -53.50 -15.53 -21.11
CA VAL A 20 -52.78 -14.26 -21.31
C VAL A 20 -52.54 -13.56 -19.98
N LEU A 21 -53.57 -13.45 -19.12
CA LEU A 21 -53.43 -12.85 -17.78
C LEU A 21 -52.43 -13.61 -16.93
N TYR A 22 -52.49 -14.94 -16.92
CA TYR A 22 -51.53 -15.77 -16.19
C TYR A 22 -50.09 -15.54 -16.66
N ASN A 23 -49.85 -15.45 -17.97
CA ASN A 23 -48.53 -15.18 -18.52
C ASN A 23 -48.04 -13.76 -18.18
N ILE A 24 -48.94 -12.77 -18.17
CA ILE A 24 -48.62 -11.39 -17.76
C ILE A 24 -48.28 -11.33 -16.27
N GLU A 25 -49.04 -11.99 -15.40
CA GLU A 25 -48.76 -12.03 -13.97
C GLU A 25 -47.45 -12.77 -13.67
N ALA A 26 -47.22 -13.91 -14.31
CA ALA A 26 -45.96 -14.64 -14.18
C ALA A 26 -44.76 -13.81 -14.66
N GLY A 27 -44.91 -13.11 -15.79
CA GLY A 27 -43.91 -12.18 -16.32
C GLY A 27 -43.65 -10.98 -15.40
N SER A 28 -44.71 -10.37 -14.86
CA SER A 28 -44.63 -9.26 -13.92
C SER A 28 -43.87 -9.65 -12.65
N ILE A 29 -44.23 -10.81 -12.06
CA ILE A 29 -43.53 -11.35 -10.89
C ILE A 29 -42.05 -11.62 -11.19
N ALA A 30 -41.73 -12.15 -12.37
CA ALA A 30 -40.34 -12.39 -12.78
C ALA A 30 -39.54 -11.09 -12.92
N ILE A 31 -40.15 -10.03 -13.49
CA ILE A 31 -39.53 -8.71 -13.61
C ILE A 31 -39.26 -8.11 -12.24
N THR A 32 -40.27 -8.10 -11.35
CA THR A 32 -40.10 -7.58 -9.98
C THR A 32 -38.99 -8.30 -9.22
N ARG A 33 -38.93 -9.64 -9.30
CA ARG A 33 -37.84 -10.42 -8.68
C ARG A 33 -36.47 -10.08 -9.26
N ASN A 34 -36.37 -9.85 -10.56
CA ASN A 34 -35.10 -9.48 -11.19
C ASN A 34 -34.63 -8.09 -10.76
N VAL A 35 -35.54 -7.11 -10.69
CA VAL A 35 -35.22 -5.75 -10.22
C VAL A 35 -34.80 -5.78 -8.76
N ASP A 36 -35.54 -6.51 -7.90
CA ASP A 36 -35.22 -6.63 -6.49
C ASP A 36 -33.86 -7.33 -6.26
N ARG A 37 -33.58 -8.41 -7.01
CA ARG A 37 -32.29 -9.10 -6.96
C ARG A 37 -31.14 -8.20 -7.41
N PHE A 38 -31.34 -7.40 -8.46
CA PHE A 38 -30.31 -6.47 -8.94
C PHE A 38 -30.04 -5.37 -7.91
N PHE A 39 -31.09 -4.76 -7.36
CA PHE A 39 -30.96 -3.72 -6.35
C PHE A 39 -30.29 -4.26 -5.07
N SER A 40 -30.76 -5.41 -4.58
CA SER A 40 -30.21 -6.08 -3.41
C SER A 40 -28.74 -6.48 -3.62
N GLY A 41 -28.39 -6.94 -4.83
CA GLY A 41 -27.00 -7.21 -5.22
C GLY A 41 -26.12 -5.97 -5.19
N ARG A 42 -26.59 -4.84 -5.74
CA ARG A 42 -25.85 -3.56 -5.69
C ARG A 42 -25.70 -3.03 -4.27
N ALA A 43 -26.72 -3.17 -3.44
CA ALA A 43 -26.64 -2.79 -2.03
C ALA A 43 -25.61 -3.64 -1.27
N ALA A 44 -25.62 -4.98 -1.44
CA ALA A 44 -24.62 -5.87 -0.87
C ALA A 44 -23.20 -5.54 -1.36
N GLN A 45 -23.04 -5.22 -2.65
CA GLN A 45 -21.77 -4.76 -3.23
C GLN A 45 -21.25 -3.49 -2.57
N ASN A 46 -22.13 -2.49 -2.39
CA ASN A 46 -21.77 -1.22 -1.76
C ASN A 46 -21.36 -1.39 -0.29
N ILE A 47 -22.03 -2.29 0.44
CA ILE A 47 -21.66 -2.67 1.81
C ILE A 47 -20.26 -3.30 1.81
N ALA A 48 -20.01 -4.26 0.92
CA ALA A 48 -18.72 -4.94 0.81
C ALA A 48 -17.59 -3.94 0.52
N GLN A 49 -17.77 -3.04 -0.46
CA GLN A 49 -16.78 -2.00 -0.80
C GLN A 49 -16.56 -1.00 0.35
N SER A 50 -17.62 -0.61 1.06
CA SER A 50 -17.51 0.27 2.22
C SER A 50 -16.69 -0.36 3.33
N GLY A 51 -16.88 -1.67 3.60
CA GLY A 51 -16.08 -2.40 4.57
C GLY A 51 -14.59 -2.46 4.21
N VAL A 52 -14.25 -2.59 2.92
CA VAL A 52 -12.85 -2.48 2.46
C VAL A 52 -12.30 -1.08 2.75
N ASN A 53 -13.01 -0.02 2.39
CA ASN A 53 -12.56 1.36 2.61
C ASN A 53 -12.36 1.69 4.10
N MET A 54 -13.24 1.17 4.96
CA MET A 54 -13.08 1.29 6.41
C MET A 54 -11.82 0.59 6.92
N ALA A 55 -11.55 -0.63 6.46
CA ALA A 55 -10.33 -1.36 6.83
C ALA A 55 -9.05 -0.70 6.27
N LEU A 56 -9.10 -0.15 5.05
CA LEU A 56 -8.00 0.64 4.48
C LEU A 56 -7.66 1.83 5.39
N ARG A 57 -8.67 2.54 5.90
CA ARG A 57 -8.47 3.66 6.82
C ARG A 57 -7.90 3.24 8.16
N GLN A 58 -8.30 2.08 8.69
CA GLN A 58 -7.69 1.55 9.91
C GLN A 58 -6.23 1.15 9.71
N LEU A 59 -5.92 0.50 8.58
CA LEU A 59 -4.55 0.14 8.23
C LEU A 59 -3.65 1.35 7.96
N ALA A 60 -4.23 2.47 7.50
CA ALA A 60 -3.50 3.73 7.36
C ALA A 60 -3.05 4.30 8.71
N ASN A 61 -3.86 4.13 9.76
CA ASN A 61 -3.53 4.59 11.11
C ASN A 61 -2.65 3.57 11.88
N ASN A 62 -2.89 2.28 11.68
CA ASN A 62 -2.16 1.19 12.33
C ASN A 62 -1.87 0.07 11.32
N LYS A 63 -0.62 0.03 10.83
CA LYS A 63 -0.17 -0.93 9.81
C LYS A 63 -0.21 -2.40 10.26
N ASP A 64 -0.18 -2.66 11.56
CA ASP A 64 -0.18 -4.02 12.13
C ASP A 64 -1.58 -4.50 12.54
N TRP A 65 -2.62 -3.68 12.33
CA TRP A 65 -3.98 -4.08 12.63
C TRP A 65 -4.45 -5.26 11.76
N ARG A 66 -4.87 -6.35 12.39
CA ARG A 66 -5.38 -7.57 11.71
C ARG A 66 -6.74 -8.05 12.24
N THR A 67 -7.31 -7.35 13.22
CA THR A 67 -8.55 -7.79 13.88
C THR A 67 -9.74 -7.84 12.93
N GLY A 68 -9.79 -6.94 11.94
CA GLY A 68 -10.96 -6.80 11.07
C GLY A 68 -12.19 -6.28 11.83
N PHE A 69 -13.35 -6.42 11.21
CA PHE A 69 -14.64 -6.05 11.76
C PHE A 69 -15.59 -7.25 11.74
N PRO A 70 -15.94 -7.82 12.90
CA PRO A 70 -16.67 -9.09 12.96
C PRO A 70 -18.13 -9.00 12.53
N SER A 71 -18.78 -7.84 12.67
CA SER A 71 -20.11 -7.54 12.13
C SER A 71 -20.39 -6.05 12.36
N ILE A 72 -20.69 -5.30 11.30
CA ILE A 72 -21.08 -3.90 11.40
C ILE A 72 -22.35 -3.68 10.61
N ASP A 73 -23.35 -3.05 11.22
CA ASP A 73 -24.55 -2.65 10.52
C ASP A 73 -24.26 -1.42 9.65
N MET A 74 -24.50 -1.52 8.33
CA MET A 74 -24.27 -0.43 7.38
C MET A 74 -25.16 -0.57 6.15
N LEU A 75 -25.63 0.56 5.62
CA LEU A 75 -26.47 0.64 4.40
C LEU A 75 -27.69 -0.31 4.40
N GLY A 76 -28.31 -0.51 5.57
CA GLY A 76 -29.48 -1.39 5.72
C GLY A 76 -29.15 -2.90 5.73
N GLY A 77 -27.87 -3.28 5.75
CA GLY A 77 -27.41 -4.65 5.88
C GLY A 77 -26.25 -4.76 6.88
N LYS A 78 -25.47 -5.83 6.76
CA LYS A 78 -24.31 -6.13 7.60
C LYS A 78 -23.04 -6.28 6.78
N GLY A 79 -21.95 -5.66 7.23
CA GLY A 79 -20.61 -5.84 6.70
C GLY A 79 -19.74 -6.69 7.64
N PHE A 80 -19.02 -7.65 7.06
CA PHE A 80 -18.04 -8.49 7.75
C PHE A 80 -16.69 -8.27 7.09
N VAL A 81 -15.67 -7.85 7.84
CA VAL A 81 -14.36 -7.56 7.28
C VAL A 81 -13.29 -8.38 7.99
N GLN A 82 -12.49 -9.09 7.21
CA GLN A 82 -11.34 -9.84 7.69
C GLN A 82 -10.07 -9.25 7.08
N VAL A 83 -9.04 -9.10 7.89
CA VAL A 83 -7.71 -8.64 7.45
C VAL A 83 -6.69 -9.71 7.80
N SER A 84 -5.86 -10.09 6.84
CA SER A 84 -4.86 -11.15 7.02
C SER A 84 -3.62 -10.86 6.18
N ASP A 85 -2.47 -11.37 6.63
CA ASP A 85 -1.28 -11.39 5.78
C ASP A 85 -1.41 -12.49 4.72
N SER A 86 -1.08 -12.17 3.48
CA SER A 86 -1.15 -13.09 2.33
C SER A 86 0.01 -12.84 1.38
N THR A 87 0.17 -13.71 0.39
CA THR A 87 1.03 -13.48 -0.76
C THR A 87 0.19 -13.24 -2.01
N TRP A 88 0.53 -12.22 -2.81
CA TRP A 88 -0.11 -11.94 -4.09
C TRP A 88 0.97 -11.71 -5.15
N TYR A 89 0.96 -12.52 -6.21
CA TYR A 89 2.06 -12.59 -7.20
C TYR A 89 3.46 -12.71 -6.56
N GLY A 90 3.59 -13.56 -5.53
CA GLY A 90 4.85 -13.78 -4.82
C GLY A 90 5.24 -12.67 -3.82
N LYS A 91 4.51 -11.55 -3.76
CA LYS A 91 4.80 -10.45 -2.84
C LYS A 91 3.99 -10.58 -1.54
N LYS A 92 4.60 -10.22 -0.41
CA LYS A 92 3.91 -10.12 0.89
C LYS A 92 2.95 -8.93 0.86
N VAL A 93 1.67 -9.20 1.05
CA VAL A 93 0.61 -8.20 1.02
C VAL A 93 -0.32 -8.36 2.21
N ILE A 94 -0.97 -7.27 2.60
CA ILE A 94 -2.10 -7.30 3.53
C ILE A 94 -3.36 -7.50 2.68
N LYS A 95 -4.04 -8.61 2.90
CA LYS A 95 -5.30 -8.97 2.24
C LYS A 95 -6.46 -8.55 3.12
N ILE A 96 -7.32 -7.71 2.57
CA ILE A 96 -8.62 -7.36 3.14
C ILE A 96 -9.69 -8.12 2.37
N VAL A 97 -10.58 -8.80 3.09
CA VAL A 97 -11.78 -9.42 2.54
C VAL A 97 -12.98 -8.83 3.27
N SER A 98 -13.90 -8.23 2.53
CA SER A 98 -15.12 -7.66 3.06
C SER A 98 -16.33 -8.33 2.41
N VAL A 99 -17.23 -8.86 3.23
CA VAL A 99 -18.48 -9.49 2.79
C VAL A 99 -19.63 -8.60 3.22
N GLY A 100 -20.38 -8.09 2.25
CA GLY A 100 -21.63 -7.38 2.48
C GLY A 100 -22.81 -8.32 2.40
N ILE A 101 -23.70 -8.26 3.39
CA ILE A 101 -24.90 -9.10 3.50
C ILE A 101 -26.12 -8.19 3.62
N LEU A 102 -27.06 -8.32 2.70
CA LEU A 102 -28.37 -7.68 2.79
C LEU A 102 -29.43 -8.73 3.17
N ASN A 103 -30.42 -8.34 3.98
CA ASN A 103 -31.52 -9.20 4.42
C ASN A 103 -31.05 -10.48 5.13
N GLN A 104 -30.07 -10.35 6.04
CA GLN A 104 -29.47 -11.48 6.73
C GLN A 104 -30.53 -12.34 7.45
N GLY A 105 -30.49 -13.66 7.24
CA GLY A 105 -31.42 -14.62 7.83
C GLY A 105 -32.81 -14.65 7.19
N GLN A 106 -33.01 -13.95 6.08
CA GLN A 106 -34.26 -13.97 5.31
C GLN A 106 -34.11 -14.84 4.03
N PRO A 107 -35.21 -15.32 3.42
CA PRO A 107 -35.17 -16.11 2.19
C PRO A 107 -34.53 -15.38 0.99
N PHE A 108 -34.44 -14.05 1.05
CA PHE A 108 -33.89 -13.18 0.01
C PHE A 108 -32.55 -12.57 0.43
N GLU A 109 -31.79 -13.30 1.26
CA GLU A 109 -30.44 -12.89 1.64
C GLU A 109 -29.55 -12.81 0.40
N VAL A 110 -28.86 -11.68 0.25
CA VAL A 110 -27.88 -11.47 -0.83
C VAL A 110 -26.53 -11.16 -0.21
N ARG A 111 -25.49 -11.83 -0.71
CA ARG A 111 -24.10 -11.62 -0.29
C ARG A 111 -23.26 -11.20 -1.47
N ASP A 112 -22.35 -10.27 -1.23
CA ASP A 112 -21.28 -9.92 -2.16
C ASP A 112 -19.96 -9.78 -1.42
N THR A 113 -18.85 -10.00 -2.10
CA THR A 113 -17.49 -9.98 -1.54
C THR A 113 -16.61 -9.00 -2.31
N SER A 114 -15.97 -8.11 -1.58
CA SER A 114 -14.94 -7.21 -2.10
C SER A 114 -13.61 -7.51 -1.44
N MET A 115 -12.53 -7.42 -2.22
CA MET A 115 -11.18 -7.75 -1.76
C MET A 115 -10.20 -6.66 -2.17
N ALA A 116 -9.27 -6.34 -1.27
CA ALA A 116 -8.16 -5.44 -1.56
C ALA A 116 -6.84 -6.05 -1.08
N TYR A 117 -5.79 -5.80 -1.84
CA TYR A 117 -4.42 -6.20 -1.52
C TYR A 117 -3.58 -4.94 -1.38
N LEU A 118 -2.95 -4.76 -0.21
CA LEU A 118 -2.06 -3.66 0.04
C LEU A 118 -0.63 -4.17 0.09
N PRO A 119 0.32 -3.54 -0.61
CA PRO A 119 1.73 -3.82 -0.37
C PRO A 119 2.03 -3.47 1.09
N ARG A 120 2.71 -4.38 1.78
CA ARG A 120 3.25 -4.10 3.11
C ARG A 120 4.45 -3.18 2.92
N GLY A 121 4.20 -1.86 2.87
CA GLY A 121 5.27 -0.88 2.82
C GLY A 121 6.25 -1.13 3.96
N GLY A 122 7.54 -1.15 3.65
CA GLY A 122 8.59 -1.47 4.61
C GLY A 122 9.91 -0.89 4.15
N VAL A 123 10.83 -0.74 5.11
CA VAL A 123 12.23 -0.45 4.81
C VAL A 123 12.78 -1.67 4.06
N PRO A 124 13.39 -1.51 2.88
CA PRO A 124 14.02 -2.61 2.17
C PRO A 124 14.97 -3.38 3.09
N GLY A 125 14.90 -4.71 3.07
CA GLY A 125 15.69 -5.55 3.98
C GLY A 125 17.22 -5.42 3.80
N THR A 126 17.66 -4.72 2.76
CA THR A 126 19.06 -4.40 2.52
C THR A 126 19.58 -3.27 3.40
N ILE A 127 18.68 -2.39 3.87
CA ILE A 127 18.99 -1.24 4.72
C ILE A 127 19.02 -1.71 6.18
N ARG A 128 20.13 -1.48 6.86
CA ARG A 128 20.40 -1.96 8.22
C ARG A 128 20.41 -0.86 9.27
N GLY A 129 20.41 0.40 8.84
CA GLY A 129 20.36 1.59 9.66
C GLY A 129 19.93 2.81 8.84
N LEU A 130 19.68 3.94 9.51
CA LEU A 130 19.38 5.22 8.86
C LEU A 130 20.47 5.58 7.83
N ILE A 131 21.73 5.31 8.19
CA ILE A 131 22.84 5.29 7.25
C ILE A 131 23.33 3.85 7.13
N THR A 132 23.30 3.30 5.91
CA THR A 132 23.88 2.01 5.56
C THR A 132 24.94 2.22 4.48
N THR A 133 26.18 1.79 4.72
CA THR A 133 27.31 2.05 3.80
C THR A 133 28.35 0.93 3.85
N ASP A 134 29.02 0.67 2.73
CA ASP A 134 30.14 -0.28 2.62
C ASP A 134 31.51 0.41 2.55
N SER A 135 31.52 1.73 2.70
CA SER A 135 32.69 2.59 2.49
C SER A 135 33.03 3.38 3.76
N PRO A 136 34.31 3.75 3.96
CA PRO A 136 34.70 4.64 5.06
C PRO A 136 33.91 5.95 4.98
N THR A 137 33.25 6.33 6.07
CA THR A 137 32.34 7.48 6.07
C THR A 137 32.71 8.44 7.19
N SER A 138 32.88 9.72 6.85
CA SER A 138 32.99 10.80 7.82
C SER A 138 31.63 11.44 8.06
N LEU A 139 31.28 11.68 9.33
CA LEU A 139 30.15 12.56 9.68
C LEU A 139 30.73 13.94 9.95
N GLU A 140 30.62 14.82 8.96
CA GLU A 140 31.11 16.19 9.07
C GLU A 140 30.06 17.12 9.68
N GLY A 141 30.52 18.13 10.44
CA GLY A 141 29.66 19.07 11.13
C GLY A 141 28.96 18.47 12.36
N ASN A 142 27.75 18.96 12.64
CA ASN A 142 26.96 18.57 13.82
C ASN A 142 25.59 18.00 13.41
N PRO A 143 25.54 16.86 12.68
CA PRO A 143 24.28 16.29 12.23
C PRO A 143 23.48 15.72 13.42
N LEU A 144 22.16 15.89 13.37
CA LEU A 144 21.21 15.14 14.19
C LEU A 144 20.79 13.90 13.41
N LEU A 145 21.19 12.72 13.89
CA LEU A 145 20.79 11.43 13.36
C LEU A 145 19.83 10.78 14.33
N ASP A 146 18.54 10.76 13.98
CA ASP A 146 17.51 10.10 14.77
C ASP A 146 16.88 8.97 13.97
N ALA A 147 17.28 7.73 14.30
CA ALA A 147 16.81 6.53 13.63
C ALA A 147 15.66 5.83 14.36
N ARG A 148 15.02 6.51 15.32
CA ARG A 148 13.79 6.03 15.97
C ARG A 148 12.59 6.29 15.08
N ASP A 149 11.55 5.47 15.19
CA ASP A 149 10.34 5.69 14.42
C ASP A 149 9.45 6.75 15.08
N HIS A 150 8.95 7.69 14.27
CA HIS A 150 7.99 8.69 14.70
C HIS A 150 6.69 8.53 13.92
N THR A 151 5.57 8.80 14.60
CA THR A 151 4.27 8.99 13.96
C THR A 151 4.31 10.20 13.03
N ALA A 152 3.34 10.32 12.13
CA ALA A 152 3.19 11.48 11.24
C ALA A 152 3.06 12.83 11.99
N LEU A 153 2.73 12.80 13.29
CA LEU A 153 2.61 13.97 14.17
C LEU A 153 3.88 14.22 15.00
N GLY A 154 4.96 13.47 14.76
CA GLY A 154 6.24 13.61 15.45
C GLY A 154 6.35 12.88 16.79
N ALA A 155 5.27 12.25 17.28
CA ALA A 155 5.34 11.44 18.50
C ALA A 155 6.15 10.16 18.25
N LEU A 156 7.03 9.80 19.18
CA LEU A 156 7.84 8.58 19.13
C LEU A 156 6.95 7.33 19.14
N VAL A 157 7.28 6.34 18.31
CA VAL A 157 6.69 5.00 18.32
C VAL A 157 7.61 4.09 19.16
N PRO A 158 7.23 3.70 20.39
CA PRO A 158 8.14 3.01 21.29
C PRO A 158 8.63 1.67 20.73
N GLY A 159 9.93 1.42 20.88
CA GLY A 159 10.59 0.17 20.51
C GLY A 159 10.63 -0.11 19.01
N ASN A 160 10.30 0.88 18.19
CA ASN A 160 10.32 0.78 16.72
C ASN A 160 11.35 1.77 16.17
N GLY A 161 12.11 1.32 15.16
CA GLY A 161 13.18 2.08 14.55
C GLY A 161 14.30 1.18 14.06
N THR A 162 15.45 1.78 13.78
CA THR A 162 16.64 1.08 13.29
C THR A 162 17.91 1.64 13.91
N LEU A 163 19.05 1.05 13.56
CA LEU A 163 20.37 1.58 13.93
C LEU A 163 20.57 2.96 13.29
N ALA A 164 21.29 3.84 13.95
CA ALA A 164 21.61 5.13 13.36
C ALA A 164 22.59 4.98 12.18
N VAL A 165 23.65 4.20 12.41
CA VAL A 165 24.66 3.93 11.40
C VAL A 165 25.01 2.45 11.42
N TRP A 166 25.00 1.85 10.24
CA TRP A 166 25.51 0.52 9.99
C TRP A 166 26.53 0.58 8.84
N THR A 167 27.76 0.13 9.09
CA THR A 167 28.81 0.13 8.07
C THR A 167 29.69 -1.12 8.13
N THR A 168 30.15 -1.57 6.96
CA THR A 168 31.16 -2.62 6.86
C THR A 168 32.58 -2.12 7.14
N LYS A 169 32.78 -0.80 7.17
CA LYS A 169 34.06 -0.12 7.37
C LYS A 169 34.03 0.72 8.64
N THR A 170 34.86 1.75 8.70
CA THR A 170 34.95 2.67 9.83
C THR A 170 34.05 3.88 9.62
N ILE A 171 33.53 4.40 10.73
CA ILE A 171 32.90 5.71 10.79
C ILE A 171 33.78 6.65 11.62
N SER A 172 33.99 7.85 11.11
CA SER A 172 34.83 8.86 11.76
C SER A 172 34.04 10.17 11.88
N PRO A 173 33.43 10.46 13.04
CA PRO A 173 32.79 11.74 13.26
C PRO A 173 33.85 12.85 13.31
N ALA A 174 33.72 13.85 12.44
CA ALA A 174 34.62 15.00 12.33
C ALA A 174 34.03 16.26 13.02
N GLY A 175 33.03 16.08 13.88
CA GLY A 175 32.38 17.13 14.67
C GLY A 175 31.63 16.54 15.86
N ASN A 176 30.54 17.20 16.29
CA ASN A 176 29.72 16.80 17.43
C ASN A 176 28.35 16.28 16.97
N PRO A 177 28.26 15.07 16.37
CA PRO A 177 27.00 14.51 15.91
C PRO A 177 26.16 14.07 17.10
N ILE A 178 24.87 14.40 17.07
CA ILE A 178 23.89 13.91 18.04
C ILE A 178 23.23 12.69 17.40
N ILE A 179 23.47 11.49 17.95
CA ILE A 179 23.07 10.23 17.32
C ILE A 179 22.17 9.41 18.25
N GLY A 180 21.01 8.98 17.75
CA GLY A 180 20.04 8.13 18.43
C GLY A 180 19.40 7.13 17.46
N GLY A 181 18.77 6.10 18.01
CA GLY A 181 18.19 5.01 17.24
C GLY A 181 17.58 3.92 18.11
N THR A 182 17.15 2.83 17.50
CA THR A 182 16.50 1.72 18.20
C THR A 182 17.29 0.43 17.97
N VAL A 183 17.66 -0.25 19.06
CA VAL A 183 18.43 -1.51 18.99
C VAL A 183 17.74 -2.56 19.84
N LEU A 184 17.40 -3.69 19.21
CA LEU A 184 16.70 -4.81 19.88
C LEU A 184 15.43 -4.38 20.64
N GLY A 185 14.69 -3.40 20.09
CA GLY A 185 13.46 -2.87 20.69
C GLY A 185 13.67 -1.85 21.82
N VAL A 186 14.91 -1.42 22.07
CA VAL A 186 15.23 -0.36 23.02
C VAL A 186 15.55 0.92 22.28
N ASP A 187 14.84 2.00 22.60
CA ASP A 187 15.05 3.33 22.02
C ASP A 187 16.13 4.09 22.77
N TYR A 188 17.10 4.63 22.03
CA TYR A 188 18.18 5.47 22.54
C TYR A 188 17.99 6.89 22.03
N VAL A 189 17.81 7.82 22.96
CA VAL A 189 17.64 9.24 22.65
C VAL A 189 18.91 9.80 21.99
N PRO A 190 18.79 10.60 20.92
CA PRO A 190 19.91 11.29 20.32
C PRO A 190 20.72 12.06 21.36
N SER A 191 22.01 11.75 21.44
CA SER A 191 22.93 12.31 22.44
C SER A 191 24.33 12.51 21.86
N ASP A 192 25.10 13.38 22.53
CA ASP A 192 26.54 13.62 22.31
C ASP A 192 27.25 13.60 23.68
N PRO A 193 28.20 12.69 23.96
CA PRO A 193 28.66 11.63 23.07
C PRO A 193 27.56 10.59 22.81
N TYR A 194 27.49 10.09 21.58
CA TYR A 194 26.53 9.07 21.22
C TYR A 194 26.88 7.71 21.86
N LEU A 195 25.86 6.88 22.06
CA LEU A 195 26.05 5.53 22.58
C LEU A 195 26.58 4.61 21.47
N PRO A 196 27.68 3.87 21.68
CA PRO A 196 28.23 2.98 20.66
C PRO A 196 27.26 1.91 20.15
N VAL A 197 26.25 1.55 20.96
CA VAL A 197 25.25 0.54 20.59
C VAL A 197 24.42 0.93 19.35
N VAL A 198 24.19 2.23 19.12
CA VAL A 198 23.41 2.71 17.96
C VAL A 198 24.24 2.82 16.67
N VAL A 199 25.55 2.59 16.74
CA VAL A 199 26.50 2.67 15.62
C VAL A 199 27.25 1.35 15.50
N GLN A 200 26.98 0.60 14.44
CA GLN A 200 27.69 -0.65 14.14
C GLN A 200 28.69 -0.44 13.01
N SER A 201 29.98 -0.56 13.32
CA SER A 201 31.08 -0.49 12.35
C SER A 201 31.76 -1.85 12.16
N GLY A 202 32.51 -1.99 11.07
CA GLY A 202 33.27 -3.21 10.77
C GLY A 202 32.41 -4.46 10.54
N GLN A 203 31.14 -4.29 10.13
CA GLN A 203 30.21 -5.41 9.95
C GLN A 203 30.47 -6.17 8.63
N SER A 204 30.03 -7.42 8.55
CA SER A 204 30.11 -8.20 7.30
C SER A 204 28.84 -8.04 6.46
N TYR A 205 28.99 -7.73 5.16
CA TYR A 205 27.90 -7.74 4.18
C TYR A 205 28.33 -8.46 2.88
N PRO A 206 28.20 -9.79 2.79
CA PRO A 206 28.74 -10.55 1.65
C PRO A 206 28.08 -10.24 0.29
N ASN A 207 26.94 -9.55 0.25
CA ASN A 207 26.24 -9.16 -0.98
C ASN A 207 25.69 -7.73 -0.85
N TYR A 208 26.59 -6.75 -0.72
CA TYR A 208 26.17 -5.35 -0.67
C TYR A 208 25.47 -4.94 -1.99
N PRO A 209 24.32 -4.25 -1.95
CA PRO A 209 23.59 -3.86 -3.16
C PRO A 209 24.42 -2.91 -4.03
N SER A 210 24.58 -3.26 -5.31
CA SER A 210 25.38 -2.50 -6.28
C SER A 210 24.55 -1.61 -7.20
N THR A 211 23.22 -1.76 -7.19
CA THR A 211 22.30 -0.94 -7.99
C THR A 211 21.17 -0.36 -7.14
N PRO A 212 20.62 0.82 -7.49
CA PRO A 212 19.44 1.38 -6.83
C PRO A 212 18.28 0.40 -6.70
N ASP A 213 18.00 -0.37 -7.75
CA ASP A 213 16.92 -1.37 -7.75
C ASP A 213 17.21 -2.51 -6.75
N SER A 214 18.48 -2.94 -6.65
CA SER A 214 18.89 -3.96 -5.67
C SER A 214 18.77 -3.47 -4.21
N VAL A 215 18.94 -2.17 -3.94
CA VAL A 215 18.68 -1.59 -2.61
C VAL A 215 17.22 -1.80 -2.24
N LEU A 216 16.27 -1.66 -3.17
CA LEU A 216 14.85 -1.95 -2.90
C LEU A 216 14.49 -3.45 -2.87
N GLY A 217 15.49 -4.34 -2.90
CA GLY A 217 15.30 -5.81 -2.88
C GLY A 217 15.31 -6.47 -4.26
N GLY A 218 15.58 -5.71 -5.32
CA GLY A 218 15.78 -6.22 -6.67
C GLY A 218 14.54 -6.93 -7.24
N SER A 219 14.77 -7.85 -8.19
CA SER A 219 13.71 -8.60 -8.86
C SER A 219 12.81 -9.39 -7.89
N ALA A 220 13.33 -9.83 -6.74
CA ALA A 220 12.57 -10.56 -5.73
C ALA A 220 11.45 -9.71 -5.10
N GLU A 221 11.70 -8.42 -4.91
CA GLU A 221 10.70 -7.45 -4.43
C GLU A 221 9.97 -6.75 -5.59
N GLY A 222 10.27 -7.14 -6.83
CA GLY A 222 9.70 -6.62 -8.07
C GLY A 222 10.25 -5.27 -8.51
N TYR A 223 11.51 -5.01 -8.18
CA TYR A 223 12.33 -3.95 -8.74
C TYR A 223 13.46 -4.60 -9.58
N PRO A 224 13.17 -5.19 -10.76
CA PRO A 224 14.23 -5.61 -11.66
C PRO A 224 15.09 -4.41 -12.07
N GLU A 225 16.35 -4.65 -12.42
CA GLU A 225 17.29 -3.59 -12.76
C GLU A 225 16.74 -2.65 -13.86
N GLY A 226 16.84 -1.34 -13.62
CA GLY A 226 16.32 -0.31 -14.52
C GLY A 226 14.89 0.13 -14.25
N THR A 227 14.17 -0.52 -13.32
CA THR A 227 12.79 -0.17 -12.97
C THR A 227 12.69 1.24 -12.40
N LEU A 228 13.54 1.59 -11.43
CA LEU A 228 13.53 2.92 -10.82
C LEU A 228 13.93 4.01 -11.82
N LYS A 229 14.85 3.71 -12.73
CA LYS A 229 15.22 4.61 -13.83
C LYS A 229 14.07 4.81 -14.81
N ALA A 230 13.30 3.78 -15.11
CA ALA A 230 12.11 3.88 -15.95
C ALA A 230 11.00 4.69 -15.26
N ILE A 231 10.78 4.49 -13.95
CA ILE A 231 9.83 5.27 -13.15
C ILE A 231 10.25 6.75 -13.10
N ALA A 232 11.53 7.03 -12.89
CA ALA A 232 12.06 8.39 -12.89
C ALA A 232 11.78 9.14 -14.22
N ARG A 233 11.75 8.41 -15.34
CA ARG A 233 11.48 8.95 -16.69
C ARG A 233 10.00 9.06 -17.03
N SER A 234 9.08 8.53 -16.21
CA SER A 234 7.65 8.50 -16.52
C SER A 234 6.95 9.86 -16.34
N GLY A 235 7.59 10.83 -15.70
CA GLY A 235 6.96 12.10 -15.31
C GLY A 235 5.98 11.95 -14.14
N ASN A 236 5.05 12.92 -13.99
CA ASN A 236 4.08 13.00 -12.89
C ASN A 236 4.71 13.11 -11.48
N GLY A 237 5.66 14.03 -11.32
CA GLY A 237 6.38 14.27 -10.06
C GLY A 237 7.73 13.57 -10.01
N ASN A 238 7.87 12.42 -10.69
CA ASN A 238 9.14 11.72 -10.88
C ASN A 238 10.08 12.52 -11.80
N GLN A 239 11.38 12.43 -11.55
CA GLN A 239 12.38 13.20 -12.28
C GLN A 239 13.61 12.37 -12.62
N TYR A 240 14.10 12.50 -13.84
CA TYR A 240 15.38 11.98 -14.27
C TYR A 240 16.26 13.16 -14.72
N ALA A 241 17.45 13.29 -14.16
CA ALA A 241 18.38 14.36 -14.48
C ALA A 241 19.80 13.83 -14.66
N THR A 242 20.55 14.42 -15.58
CA THR A 242 22.01 14.21 -15.69
C THR A 242 22.80 15.38 -15.11
N ASP A 243 22.12 16.51 -14.88
CA ASP A 243 22.66 17.68 -14.22
C ASP A 243 21.74 18.00 -13.01
N PRO A 244 22.26 17.97 -11.76
CA PRO A 244 21.51 18.30 -10.55
C PRO A 244 20.83 19.68 -10.59
N SER A 245 21.38 20.64 -11.35
CA SER A 245 20.83 21.98 -11.48
C SER A 245 19.46 22.01 -12.17
N THR A 246 19.14 20.96 -12.93
CA THR A 246 17.87 20.82 -13.65
C THR A 246 16.74 20.21 -12.81
N LEU A 247 17.04 19.82 -11.57
CA LEU A 247 16.04 19.27 -10.65
C LEU A 247 15.04 20.36 -10.23
N THR A 248 13.76 20.00 -10.27
CA THR A 248 12.66 20.83 -9.79
C THR A 248 12.32 20.44 -8.36
N TYR A 249 12.40 21.39 -7.44
CA TYR A 249 12.05 21.21 -6.03
C TYR A 249 10.64 21.75 -5.73
N PRO A 250 9.89 21.18 -4.77
CA PRO A 250 10.23 20.01 -3.97
C PRO A 250 10.22 18.71 -4.81
N LEU A 251 11.15 17.79 -4.51
CA LEU A 251 11.18 16.47 -5.12
C LEU A 251 9.95 15.67 -4.73
N ASN A 252 9.32 14.98 -5.68
CA ASN A 252 8.17 14.11 -5.43
C ASN A 252 8.39 12.74 -6.07
N GLY A 253 7.89 11.67 -5.47
CA GLY A 253 7.96 10.33 -6.06
C GLY A 253 9.39 9.79 -6.17
N VAL A 254 9.85 9.39 -7.36
CA VAL A 254 11.20 8.86 -7.62
C VAL A 254 12.01 9.87 -8.42
N THR A 255 13.12 10.32 -7.86
CA THR A 255 14.12 11.16 -8.53
C THR A 255 15.39 10.36 -8.78
N TYR A 256 15.89 10.35 -10.01
CA TYR A 256 17.10 9.61 -10.41
C TYR A 256 18.09 10.56 -11.09
N VAL A 257 19.25 10.74 -10.48
CA VAL A 257 20.32 11.61 -10.97
C VAL A 257 21.49 10.76 -11.47
N GLU A 258 21.87 10.91 -12.73
CA GLU A 258 22.99 10.19 -13.33
C GLU A 258 24.09 11.18 -13.71
N LEU A 259 25.09 11.27 -12.84
CA LEU A 259 26.20 12.20 -12.99
C LEU A 259 27.27 11.64 -13.92
N PRO A 260 27.95 12.50 -14.71
CA PRO A 260 29.19 12.15 -15.37
C PRO A 260 30.23 11.59 -14.40
N SER A 261 31.17 10.79 -14.91
CA SER A 261 32.26 10.23 -14.10
C SER A 261 33.09 11.35 -13.47
N GLY A 262 33.31 11.26 -12.16
CA GLY A 262 34.12 12.23 -11.40
C GLY A 262 33.36 13.46 -10.92
N GLU A 263 32.09 13.64 -11.30
CA GLU A 263 31.26 14.70 -10.73
C GLU A 263 30.66 14.28 -9.38
N SER A 264 30.56 15.25 -8.47
CA SER A 264 29.97 15.06 -7.15
C SER A 264 28.57 15.66 -7.09
N PHE A 265 27.64 14.95 -6.46
CA PHE A 265 26.34 15.53 -6.13
C PHE A 265 26.48 16.48 -4.93
N THR A 266 26.67 17.76 -5.20
CA THR A 266 26.64 18.83 -4.18
C THR A 266 25.34 19.59 -4.29
N ASN A 267 24.34 19.20 -3.50
CA ASN A 267 23.14 20.00 -3.30
C ASN A 267 22.91 20.24 -1.81
N THR A 268 22.80 21.50 -1.43
CA THR A 268 22.72 21.94 -0.03
C THR A 268 21.31 21.94 0.53
N ASN A 269 20.25 21.85 -0.30
CA ASN A 269 18.86 21.88 0.18
C ASN A 269 17.95 20.91 -0.60
N ILE A 270 17.99 19.63 -0.22
CA ILE A 270 17.03 18.64 -0.73
C ILE A 270 15.73 18.79 0.05
N THR A 271 14.65 19.17 -0.65
CA THR A 271 13.31 19.32 -0.06
C THR A 271 12.30 18.49 -0.84
N GLY A 272 11.28 17.96 -0.14
CA GLY A 272 10.18 17.21 -0.76
C GLY A 272 9.89 15.86 -0.10
N SER A 273 9.18 14.99 -0.82
CA SER A 273 8.77 13.67 -0.35
C SER A 273 8.98 12.63 -1.45
N GLY A 274 9.74 11.57 -1.17
CA GLY A 274 10.05 10.58 -2.20
C GLY A 274 11.37 9.87 -1.98
N ILE A 275 11.87 9.25 -3.03
CA ILE A 275 13.15 8.56 -3.05
C ILE A 275 14.06 9.26 -4.05
N LEU A 276 15.23 9.71 -3.58
CA LEU A 276 16.29 10.26 -4.41
C LEU A 276 17.39 9.22 -4.58
N PHE A 277 17.69 8.91 -5.83
CA PHE A 277 18.86 8.15 -6.21
C PHE A 277 19.81 9.07 -6.95
N TYR A 278 21.09 8.96 -6.65
CA TYR A 278 22.13 9.50 -7.50
C TYR A 278 23.17 8.41 -7.75
N ARG A 279 23.72 8.41 -8.95
CA ARG A 279 24.81 7.53 -9.36
C ARG A 279 25.85 8.38 -10.08
N THR A 280 27.10 8.23 -9.70
CA THR A 280 28.23 8.69 -10.50
C THR A 280 28.56 7.61 -11.54
N GLY A 281 28.85 8.03 -12.77
CA GLY A 281 29.25 7.12 -13.84
C GLY A 281 30.40 6.21 -13.40
N PRO A 282 30.54 5.00 -14.00
CA PRO A 282 31.69 4.15 -13.69
C PRO A 282 32.97 4.94 -13.96
N GLY A 283 33.76 5.14 -12.91
CA GLY A 283 35.12 5.68 -13.05
C GLY A 283 35.90 4.77 -13.99
N GLY A 284 36.47 5.37 -15.04
CA GLY A 284 37.49 4.70 -15.86
C GLY A 284 38.76 4.44 -15.07
#